data_AF-A0A377ZSS0-F1
#
_entry.id   AF-A0A377ZSS0-F1
#
_cell.length_a   1.000
_cell.length_b   1.000
_cell.length_c   1.000
_cell.angle_alpha   90.00
_cell.angle_beta   90.00
_cell.angle_gamma   90.00
#
_symmetry.space_group_name_H-M   'P 1'
#
loop_
_entity.id
_entity.type
_entity.pdbx_description
1 polymer ?
#
loop_
_entity_poly.entity_id
_entity_poly.type
_entity_poly.pdbx_seq_one_letter_code
_entity_poly.pdbx_strand_id
1 'polypeptide(L)'
;MSPSGSRHQQPLSQSELAQEQGVESPTIVPLIHRLVALGLVERITTASDKRKRLLVVTDKGKALYEQVKTVADDLREEILTAITPQEQEQTQRVLEKLLREVEKK
;
A
#
# COMPACT_ATOMS: atom_id res chain seq x y z
N MET A 1 12.01 -8.39 -1.07
CA MET A 1 10.96 -7.67 -1.81
C MET A 1 9.65 -7.76 -1.01
N SER A 2 9.28 -6.67 -0.34
CA SER A 2 8.09 -6.65 0.53
C SER A 2 6.80 -6.47 -0.28
N PRO A 3 5.72 -7.16 0.10
CA PRO A 3 4.42 -7.01 -0.54
C PRO A 3 3.92 -5.60 -0.28
N SER A 4 3.66 -4.83 -1.35
CA SER A 4 3.06 -3.49 -1.29
C SER A 4 1.53 -3.55 -1.09
N GLY A 5 1.07 -4.57 -0.36
CA GLY A 5 -0.28 -4.70 0.16
C GLY A 5 -0.16 -4.82 1.67
N SER A 6 -0.40 -3.72 2.38
CA SER A 6 -0.59 -3.67 3.83
C SER A 6 0.51 -4.33 4.67
N ARG A 7 1.58 -3.59 4.97
CA ARG A 7 2.60 -4.00 5.98
C ARG A 7 2.05 -4.11 7.42
N HIS A 8 0.77 -3.80 7.64
CA HIS A 8 0.16 -3.76 8.96
C HIS A 8 -0.85 -4.88 9.17
N GLN A 9 -0.63 -5.65 10.24
CA GLN A 9 -1.60 -6.63 10.77
C GLN A 9 -2.84 -5.96 11.41
N GLN A 10 -2.85 -4.63 11.54
CA GLN A 10 -3.93 -3.87 12.17
C GLN A 10 -4.41 -2.72 11.25
N PRO A 11 -5.74 -2.45 11.20
CA PRO A 11 -6.30 -1.36 10.42
C PRO A 11 -5.79 0.02 10.88
N LEU A 12 -5.54 0.92 9.93
CA LEU A 12 -5.05 2.27 10.20
C LEU A 12 -6.18 3.30 10.12
N SER A 13 -6.08 4.37 10.90
CA SER A 13 -6.85 5.59 10.62
C SER A 13 -6.33 6.28 9.36
N GLN A 14 -7.12 7.20 8.83
CA GLN A 14 -6.75 8.00 7.66
C GLN A 14 -5.48 8.83 7.90
N SER A 15 -5.31 9.42 9.09
CA SER A 15 -4.12 10.21 9.42
C SER A 15 -2.87 9.33 9.50
N GLU A 16 -3.00 8.15 10.10
CA GLU A 16 -1.92 7.15 10.15
C GLU A 16 -1.55 6.66 8.75
N LEU A 17 -2.55 6.40 7.89
CA LEU A 17 -2.31 6.02 6.49
C LEU A 17 -1.62 7.14 5.70
N ALA A 18 -2.02 8.40 5.89
CA ALA A 18 -1.37 9.53 5.22
C ALA A 18 0.12 9.63 5.60
N GLN A 19 0.41 9.53 6.90
CA GLN A 19 1.77 9.53 7.43
C GLN A 19 2.60 8.37 6.87
N GLU A 20 2.04 7.15 6.82
CA GLU A 20 2.72 5.97 6.27
C GLU A 20 3.05 6.14 4.78
N GLN A 21 2.13 6.71 4.01
CA GLN A 21 2.34 6.95 2.58
C GLN A 21 3.24 8.16 2.29
N GLY A 22 3.70 8.88 3.32
CA GLY A 22 4.51 10.09 3.15
C GLY A 22 3.77 11.21 2.44
N VAL A 23 2.44 11.27 2.58
CA VAL A 23 1.58 12.29 1.95
C VAL A 23 0.75 13.03 2.99
N GLU A 24 0.38 14.26 2.65
CA GLU A 24 -0.51 15.05 3.47
C GLU A 24 -1.94 14.49 3.49
N SER A 25 -2.62 14.62 4.64
CA SER A 25 -3.99 14.13 4.81
C SER A 25 -4.96 14.63 3.71
N PRO A 26 -4.97 15.93 3.32
CA PRO A 26 -5.79 16.44 2.22
C PRO A 26 -5.61 15.70 0.88
N THR A 27 -4.43 15.13 0.63
CA THR A 27 -4.12 14.39 -0.61
C THR A 27 -4.81 13.04 -0.65
N ILE A 28 -4.93 12.35 0.48
CA ILE A 28 -5.46 10.98 0.53
C ILE A 28 -6.98 10.95 0.80
N VAL A 29 -7.57 12.00 1.39
CA VAL A 29 -9.02 12.05 1.71
C VAL A 29 -9.91 11.77 0.50
N PRO A 30 -9.73 12.44 -0.66
CA PRO A 30 -10.63 12.25 -1.80
C PRO A 30 -10.55 10.81 -2.35
N LEU A 31 -9.35 10.22 -2.32
CA LEU A 31 -9.14 8.82 -2.72
C LEU A 31 -9.89 7.88 -1.78
N ILE A 32 -9.74 8.03 -0.47
CA ILE A 32 -10.43 7.21 0.53
C ILE A 32 -11.95 7.35 0.37
N HIS A 33 -12.46 8.57 0.18
CA HIS A 33 -13.88 8.81 -0.04
C HIS A 33 -14.40 8.05 -1.25
N ARG A 34 -13.66 8.05 -2.36
CA ARG A 34 -14.02 7.29 -3.56
C ARG A 34 -13.99 5.79 -3.33
N LEU A 35 -12.99 5.27 -2.62
CA LEU A 35 -12.89 3.84 -2.28
C LEU A 35 -14.05 3.39 -1.38
N VAL A 36 -14.49 4.24 -0.44
CA VAL A 36 -15.67 3.98 0.39
C VAL A 36 -16.95 4.03 -0.44
N ALA A 37 -17.11 5.03 -1.32
CA ALA A 37 -18.28 5.15 -2.19
C ALA A 37 -18.42 3.95 -3.15
N LEU A 38 -17.31 3.34 -3.57
CA LEU A 38 -17.28 2.13 -4.39
C LEU A 38 -17.50 0.84 -3.57
N GLY A 39 -17.56 0.94 -2.24
CA GLY A 39 -17.68 -0.21 -1.34
C GLY A 39 -16.43 -1.09 -1.34
N LEU A 40 -15.25 -0.54 -1.63
CA LEU A 40 -13.97 -1.26 -1.62
C LEU A 40 -13.30 -1.16 -0.25
N VAL A 41 -13.49 -0.04 0.44
CA VAL A 41 -13.01 0.22 1.80
C VAL A 41 -14.20 0.61 2.68
N GLU A 42 -14.14 0.29 3.96
CA GLU A 42 -15.11 0.73 4.96
C GLU A 42 -14.43 1.44 6.14
N ARG A 43 -15.20 2.27 6.85
CA ARG A 43 -14.76 2.96 8.06
C ARG A 43 -15.38 2.26 9.26
N ILE A 44 -14.56 1.63 10.11
CA ILE A 44 -15.01 0.98 11.35
C ILE A 44 -14.60 1.79 12.58
N THR A 45 -15.39 1.72 13.65
CA THR A 45 -15.02 2.27 14.97
C THR A 45 -14.39 1.18 15.82
N THR A 46 -13.40 1.52 16.65
CA THR A 46 -12.85 0.55 17.60
C THR A 46 -13.70 0.47 18.86
N ALA A 47 -13.68 -0.68 19.53
CA ALA A 47 -14.31 -0.84 20.85
C ALA A 47 -13.66 0.04 21.93
N SER A 48 -12.37 0.35 21.76
CA SER A 48 -11.56 1.13 22.71
C SER A 48 -11.70 2.64 22.55
N ASP A 49 -11.96 3.17 21.34
CA ASP A 49 -12.23 4.59 21.11
C ASP A 49 -13.20 4.77 19.92
N LYS A 50 -14.47 5.03 20.23
CA LYS A 50 -15.52 5.28 19.22
C LYS A 50 -15.26 6.51 18.34
N ARG A 51 -14.32 7.38 18.73
CA ARG A 51 -13.91 8.55 17.94
C ARG A 51 -12.87 8.18 16.89
N LYS A 52 -12.15 7.08 17.06
CA LYS A 52 -11.15 6.62 16.08
C LYS A 52 -11.84 5.78 15.00
N ARG A 53 -11.84 6.29 13.77
CA ARG A 53 -12.32 5.57 12.58
C ARG A 53 -11.14 4.95 11.86
N LEU A 54 -11.10 3.63 11.83
CA LEU A 54 -10.11 2.85 11.08
C LEU A 54 -10.65 2.49 9.71
N LEU A 55 -9.75 2.32 8.76
CA LEU A 55 -10.04 1.92 7.39
C LEU A 55 -9.77 0.43 7.23
N VAL A 56 -10.76 -0.31 6.74
CA VAL A 56 -10.64 -1.75 6.46
C VAL A 56 -11.00 -1.99 5.01
N VAL A 57 -10.20 -2.81 4.33
CA VAL A 57 -10.53 -3.28 2.98
C VAL A 57 -11.64 -4.32 3.09
N THR A 58 -12.74 -4.06 2.39
CA THR A 58 -13.87 -5.00 2.30
C THR A 58 -13.49 -6.24 1.49
N ASP A 59 -14.28 -7.30 1.55
CA ASP A 59 -14.02 -8.49 0.71
C ASP A 59 -14.13 -8.19 -0.79
N LYS A 60 -15.03 -7.27 -1.18
CA LYS A 60 -15.09 -6.73 -2.55
C LYS A 60 -13.77 -6.03 -2.93
N GLY A 61 -13.24 -5.23 -2.01
CA GLY A 61 -11.95 -4.56 -2.16
C GLY A 61 -10.79 -5.53 -2.34
N LYS A 62 -10.74 -6.59 -1.52
CA LYS A 62 -9.71 -7.65 -1.63
C LYS A 62 -9.81 -8.38 -2.96
N ALA A 63 -11.02 -8.77 -3.38
CA ALA A 63 -11.22 -9.47 -4.65
C ALA A 63 -10.75 -8.63 -5.85
N LEU A 64 -11.05 -7.33 -5.86
CA LEU A 64 -10.56 -6.42 -6.90
C LEU A 64 -9.05 -6.23 -6.83
N TYR A 65 -8.49 -6.10 -5.62
CA TYR A 65 -7.04 -5.97 -5.43
C TYR A 65 -6.30 -7.17 -6.01
N GLU A 66 -6.76 -8.41 -5.76
CA GLU A 66 -6.14 -9.60 -6.32
C GLU A 66 -6.18 -9.61 -7.85
N GLN A 67 -7.30 -9.23 -8.47
CA GLN A 67 -7.39 -9.13 -9.93
C GLN A 67 -6.38 -8.14 -10.51
N VAL A 68 -6.28 -6.96 -9.91
CA VAL A 68 -5.32 -5.92 -10.36
C VAL A 68 -3.88 -6.37 -10.09
N LYS A 69 -3.64 -7.00 -8.94
CA LYS A 69 -2.33 -7.51 -8.54
C LYS A 69 -1.83 -8.56 -9.53
N THR A 70 -2.67 -9.52 -9.93
CA THR A 70 -2.28 -10.52 -10.94
C THR A 70 -1.80 -9.86 -12.23
N VAL A 71 -2.57 -8.93 -12.79
CA VAL A 71 -2.18 -8.22 -14.03
C VAL A 71 -0.88 -7.43 -13.83
N ALA A 72 -0.70 -6.79 -12.67
CA ALA A 72 0.51 -6.03 -12.36
C ALA A 72 1.74 -6.92 -12.14
N ASP A 73 1.55 -8.13 -11.59
CA ASP A 73 2.59 -9.11 -11.37
C ASP A 73 3.04 -9.71 -12.70
N ASP A 74 2.11 -10.07 -13.60
CA ASP A 74 2.43 -10.56 -14.94
C ASP A 74 3.28 -9.54 -15.73
N LEU A 75 2.86 -8.26 -15.72
CA LEU A 75 3.61 -7.19 -16.37
C LEU A 75 5.00 -6.99 -15.73
N ARG A 76 5.09 -7.12 -14.40
CA ARG A 76 6.36 -7.00 -13.68
C ARG A 76 7.30 -8.13 -14.05
N GLU A 77 6.81 -9.36 -14.12
CA GLU A 77 7.58 -10.52 -14.55
C GLU A 77 8.10 -10.33 -15.97
N GLU A 78 7.25 -9.88 -16.90
CA GLU A 78 7.65 -9.58 -18.28
C GLU A 78 8.79 -8.54 -18.34
N ILE A 79 8.65 -7.40 -17.65
CA ILE A 79 9.67 -6.36 -17.65
C ILE A 79 10.99 -6.85 -17.01
N LEU A 80 10.91 -7.64 -15.94
CA LEU A 80 12.11 -8.14 -15.26
C LEU A 80 12.90 -9.15 -16.09
N THR A 81 12.30 -9.77 -17.12
CA THR A 81 13.05 -10.61 -18.07
C THR A 81 14.10 -9.83 -18.86
N ALA A 82 14.02 -8.50 -18.91
CA ALA A 82 15.00 -7.64 -19.59
C ALA A 82 16.38 -7.63 -18.90
N ILE A 83 16.48 -8.07 -17.65
CA ILE A 83 17.71 -8.08 -16.86
C ILE A 83 17.94 -9.43 -16.18
N THR A 84 19.20 -9.82 -16.06
CA THR A 84 19.60 -11.09 -15.44
C THR A 84 19.29 -11.10 -13.93
N PRO A 85 19.15 -12.28 -13.29
CA PRO A 85 18.96 -12.35 -11.84
C PRO A 85 20.06 -11.65 -11.03
N GLN A 86 21.30 -11.64 -11.53
CA GLN A 86 22.41 -10.95 -10.90
C GLN A 86 22.25 -9.42 -10.96
N GLU A 87 21.83 -8.88 -12.11
CA GLU A 87 21.54 -7.44 -12.26
C GLU A 87 20.35 -7.01 -11.41
N GLN A 88 19.33 -7.85 -11.29
CA GLN A 88 18.20 -7.61 -10.37
C GLN A 88 18.68 -7.51 -8.92
N GLU A 89 19.51 -8.46 -8.46
CA GLU A 89 20.05 -8.45 -7.11
C GLU A 89 20.93 -7.21 -6.86
N GLN A 90 21.80 -6.86 -7.81
CA GLN A 90 22.64 -5.67 -7.72
C GLN A 90 21.80 -4.39 -7.64
N THR A 91 20.78 -4.28 -8.51
CA THR A 91 19.86 -3.14 -8.53
C THR A 91 19.12 -3.03 -7.20
N GLN A 92 18.57 -4.12 -6.68
CA GLN A 92 17.89 -4.14 -5.39
C GLN A 92 18.82 -3.67 -4.27
N ARG A 93 20.05 -4.19 -4.19
CA ARG A 93 21.03 -3.79 -3.17
C ARG A 93 21.35 -2.29 -3.23
N VAL A 94 21.47 -1.72 -4.42
CA VAL A 94 21.73 -0.27 -4.60
C VAL A 94 20.52 0.55 -4.14
N LEU A 95 19.31 0.20 -4.59
CA LEU A 95 18.08 0.90 -4.19
C LEU A 95 17.84 0.85 -2.68
N GLU A 96 18.06 -0.30 -2.04
CA GLU A 96 17.94 -0.44 -0.59
C GLU A 96 18.94 0.43 0.17
N LYS A 97 20.17 0.60 -0.33
CA LYS A 97 21.15 1.52 0.26
C LYS A 97 20.68 2.97 0.16
N LEU A 98 20.17 3.38 -1.01
CA LEU A 98 19.67 4.74 -1.22
C LEU A 98 18.44 5.04 -0.34
N LEU A 99 17.52 4.09 -0.20
CA LEU A 99 16.33 4.23 0.64
C LEU A 99 16.71 4.51 2.10
N ARG A 100 17.69 3.78 2.66
CA ARG A 100 18.18 4.00 4.02
C ARG A 100 18.76 5.39 4.25
N GLU A 101 19.30 6.03 3.21
CA GLU A 101 19.82 7.40 3.32
C GLU A 101 18.69 8.45 3.31
N VAL A 102 17.56 8.16 2.67
CA VAL A 102 16.37 9.02 2.71
C VAL A 102 15.68 8.95 4.07
N GLU A 103 15.54 7.76 4.64
CA GLU A 103 14.86 7.55 5.94
C GLU A 103 15.61 8.14 7.15
N LYS A 104 16.90 8.46 7.00
CA LYS A 104 17.71 9.11 8.05
C LYS A 104 17.46 10.61 8.20
N LYS A 105 16.83 11.24 7.19
CA LYS A 105 16.53 12.67 7.19
C LYS A 105 15.11 12.91 7.70
#